data_AF-A0A158D2R3-F1
#
_entry.id   AF-A0A158D2R3-F1
#
_cell.length_a   1.000
_cell.length_b   1.000
_cell.length_c   1.000
_cell.angle_alpha   90.00
_cell.angle_beta   90.00
_cell.angle_gamma   90.00
#
_symmetry.space_group_name_H-M   'P 1'
#
loop_
_entity.id
_entity.type
_entity.pdbx_description
1 polymer ?
#
loop_
_entity_poly.entity_id
_entity_poly.type
_entity_poly.pdbx_seq_one_letter_code
_entity_poly.pdbx_strand_id
1 'polypeptide(L)'
;MGQGLWPDDADSRDDPDHRRDRANDASQHPFHDTSPIDARWPSAAVAQVVLAVDAAITLKRQAAAAWLTAHGDAVPLLPVKPSWLELAAVIALAATYGAALITLPRFLPVIDFIADYGAVKLVQRVMYGARPTTDFDVTAYAAENARLAELLREARTAFEFLCASWPEAFLAQASAALAQLGLPRLRAPAPPSTNGQRSGRDESGDEPGDKLDKEEGDA
;
A
#
# COMPACT_ATOMS: atom_id res chain seq x y z
N MET A 1 -53.62 75.12 -28.69
CA MET A 1 -54.67 74.29 -29.33
C MET A 1 -55.01 73.16 -28.34
N GLY A 2 -56.29 72.75 -28.26
CA GLY A 2 -56.98 72.11 -27.11
C GLY A 2 -56.28 70.89 -26.47
N GLN A 3 -56.44 70.59 -25.18
CA GLN A 3 -57.65 70.26 -24.39
C GLN A 3 -58.52 69.11 -24.95
N GLY A 4 -58.52 68.01 -24.19
CA GLY A 4 -59.41 66.84 -24.18
C GLY A 4 -58.79 65.81 -23.22
N LEU A 5 -59.14 65.69 -21.93
CA LEU A 5 -60.38 65.14 -21.33
C LEU A 5 -60.84 63.84 -22.02
N TRP A 6 -61.09 62.70 -21.38
CA TRP A 6 -60.98 62.23 -19.99
C TRP A 6 -61.25 60.68 -19.97
N PRO A 7 -61.16 60.00 -18.81
CA PRO A 7 -61.01 58.55 -18.64
C PRO A 7 -62.34 57.81 -18.37
N ASP A 8 -62.28 56.47 -18.27
CA ASP A 8 -63.15 55.62 -17.44
C ASP A 8 -62.42 54.28 -17.26
N ASP A 9 -61.86 54.00 -16.07
CA ASP A 9 -62.51 53.37 -14.90
C ASP A 9 -62.65 51.86 -15.11
N ALA A 10 -61.74 51.08 -14.48
CA ALA A 10 -61.89 50.51 -13.14
C ALA A 10 -62.74 49.23 -13.17
N ASP A 11 -62.16 48.09 -12.85
CA ASP A 11 -62.25 47.58 -11.48
C ASP A 11 -61.53 46.22 -11.28
N SER A 12 -60.88 46.10 -10.12
CA SER A 12 -60.85 44.92 -9.25
C SER A 12 -60.09 43.64 -9.64
N ARG A 13 -58.90 43.48 -9.03
CA ARG A 13 -58.56 42.51 -7.95
C ARG A 13 -57.04 42.30 -7.91
N ASP A 14 -56.31 42.89 -6.96
CA ASP A 14 -55.98 42.31 -5.64
C ASP A 14 -55.52 40.85 -5.71
N ASP A 15 -54.20 40.65 -5.75
CA ASP A 15 -53.50 39.77 -4.79
C ASP A 15 -52.01 40.17 -4.65
N PRO A 16 -51.53 40.52 -3.44
CA PRO A 16 -50.14 40.86 -3.15
C PRO A 16 -49.34 39.65 -2.61
N ASP A 17 -48.06 39.87 -2.28
CA ASP A 17 -47.12 38.93 -1.62
C ASP A 17 -46.56 37.77 -2.48
N HIS A 18 -45.25 37.55 -2.63
CA HIS A 18 -44.15 37.77 -1.70
C HIS A 18 -42.84 38.12 -2.41
N ARG A 19 -42.31 39.30 -2.07
CA ARG A 19 -40.87 39.51 -1.94
C ARG A 19 -40.40 38.82 -0.67
N ARG A 20 -39.57 37.78 -0.80
CA ARG A 20 -38.52 37.39 0.16
C ARG A 20 -37.32 36.93 -0.66
N ASP A 21 -36.31 37.79 -0.75
CA ASP A 21 -35.01 37.59 -0.08
C ASP A 21 -34.18 36.52 -0.80
N ARG A 22 -33.30 36.88 -1.74
CA ARG A 22 -31.95 37.37 -1.47
C ARG A 22 -31.24 36.60 -0.35
N ALA A 23 -30.83 35.37 -0.64
CA ALA A 23 -29.57 34.76 -0.20
C ALA A 23 -29.52 33.30 -0.64
N ASN A 24 -28.77 32.99 -1.71
CA ASN A 24 -28.02 31.73 -1.80
C ASN A 24 -27.01 31.81 -2.96
N ASP A 25 -26.11 32.78 -2.82
CA ASP A 25 -24.76 32.65 -3.34
C ASP A 25 -23.90 32.04 -2.21
N ALA A 26 -22.92 31.23 -2.58
CA ALA A 26 -22.01 30.47 -1.73
C ALA A 26 -22.59 29.24 -0.98
N SER A 27 -22.43 28.06 -1.58
CA SER A 27 -21.86 26.86 -0.93
C SER A 27 -21.80 25.69 -1.92
N GLN A 28 -20.98 25.81 -2.98
CA GLN A 28 -20.45 24.61 -3.65
C GLN A 28 -19.24 24.13 -2.83
N HIS A 29 -19.51 23.38 -1.78
CA HIS A 29 -18.50 22.56 -1.13
C HIS A 29 -18.45 21.21 -1.85
N PRO A 30 -17.36 20.84 -2.55
CA PRO A 30 -17.12 19.45 -2.88
C PRO A 30 -16.55 18.79 -1.61
N PHE A 31 -17.41 18.46 -0.65
CA PHE A 31 -17.03 17.44 0.32
C PHE A 31 -16.99 16.12 -0.45
N HIS A 32 -15.78 15.69 -0.80
CA HIS A 32 -15.51 14.29 -1.00
C HIS A 32 -15.92 13.56 0.28
N ASP A 33 -17.13 13.02 0.25
CA ASP A 33 -17.64 12.07 1.23
C ASP A 33 -16.89 10.76 1.01
N THR A 34 -15.64 10.69 1.46
CA THR A 34 -14.89 9.43 1.53
C THR A 34 -15.52 8.62 2.65
N SER A 35 -16.42 7.73 2.27
CA SER A 35 -17.07 6.81 3.20
C SER A 35 -15.99 5.98 3.92
N PRO A 36 -16.16 5.61 5.20
CA PRO A 36 -15.18 4.81 5.97
C PRO A 36 -14.78 3.47 5.33
N ILE A 37 -15.53 3.02 4.32
CA ILE A 37 -15.27 1.80 3.54
C ILE A 37 -14.18 2.01 2.47
N ASP A 38 -13.99 3.25 1.99
CA ASP A 38 -12.95 3.60 1.00
C ASP A 38 -11.53 3.56 1.59
N ALA A 39 -11.39 3.61 2.91
CA ALA A 39 -10.09 3.47 3.58
C ALA A 39 -9.55 2.03 3.56
N ARG A 40 -10.40 1.04 3.22
CA ARG A 40 -10.04 -0.39 3.26
C ARG A 40 -9.46 -0.91 1.94
N TRP A 41 -9.60 -0.16 0.85
CA TRP A 41 -9.14 -0.55 -0.48
C TRP A 41 -8.24 0.53 -1.07
N PRO A 42 -7.21 0.18 -1.86
CA PRO A 42 -6.47 1.18 -2.62
C PRO A 42 -7.47 1.99 -3.45
N SER A 43 -7.42 3.31 -3.32
CA SER A 43 -8.31 4.17 -4.13
C SER A 43 -8.12 3.83 -5.61
N ALA A 44 -9.15 4.06 -6.43
CA ALA A 44 -9.06 3.81 -7.88
C ALA A 44 -7.81 4.48 -8.49
N ALA A 45 -7.42 5.65 -7.98
CA ALA A 45 -6.19 6.33 -8.38
C ALA A 45 -4.92 5.53 -8.05
N VAL A 46 -4.81 4.97 -6.85
CA VAL A 46 -3.68 4.10 -6.47
C VAL A 46 -3.65 2.85 -7.35
N ALA A 47 -4.80 2.22 -7.59
CA ALA A 47 -4.88 1.05 -8.46
C ALA A 47 -4.36 1.33 -9.88
N GLN A 48 -4.71 2.48 -10.47
CA GLN A 48 -4.21 2.88 -11.78
C GLN A 48 -2.68 3.07 -11.79
N VAL A 49 -2.12 3.68 -10.74
CA VAL A 49 -0.66 3.85 -10.61
C VAL A 49 0.03 2.49 -10.47
N VAL A 50 -0.52 1.59 -9.64
CA VAL A 50 0.02 0.23 -9.46
C VAL A 50 0.03 -0.52 -10.79
N LEU A 51 -1.07 -0.49 -11.55
CA LEU A 51 -1.15 -1.13 -12.86
C LEU A 51 -0.14 -0.54 -13.86
N ALA A 52 0.03 0.78 -13.87
CA ALA A 52 1.01 1.44 -14.73
C ALA A 52 2.44 1.02 -14.38
N VAL A 53 2.77 0.95 -13.09
CA VAL A 53 4.10 0.52 -12.61
C VAL A 53 4.33 -0.98 -12.88
N ASP A 54 3.35 -1.85 -12.62
CA ASP A 54 3.41 -3.28 -12.93
C ASP A 54 3.67 -3.52 -14.42
N ALA A 55 2.95 -2.80 -15.28
CA ALA A 55 3.15 -2.86 -16.73
C ALA A 55 4.55 -2.38 -17.15
N ALA A 56 5.05 -1.28 -16.57
CA ALA A 56 6.38 -0.75 -16.87
C ALA A 56 7.50 -1.73 -16.46
N ILE A 57 7.40 -2.32 -15.25
CA ILE A 57 8.34 -3.34 -14.77
C ILE A 57 8.30 -4.57 -15.67
N THR A 58 7.11 -5.07 -15.97
CA THR A 58 6.91 -6.24 -16.83
C THR A 58 7.52 -6.00 -18.22
N LEU A 59 7.26 -4.85 -18.83
CA LEU A 59 7.78 -4.51 -20.15
C LEU A 59 9.32 -4.45 -20.15
N LYS A 60 9.93 -3.83 -19.15
CA LYS A 60 11.40 -3.77 -19.01
C LYS A 60 12.02 -5.15 -18.86
N ARG A 61 11.45 -5.99 -18.00
CA ARG A 61 11.92 -7.37 -17.80
C ARG A 61 11.75 -8.23 -19.06
N GLN A 62 10.66 -8.05 -19.81
CA GLN A 62 10.45 -8.70 -21.11
C GLN A 62 11.52 -8.27 -22.14
N ALA A 63 11.79 -6.97 -22.23
CA ALA A 63 12.82 -6.46 -23.13
C ALA A 63 14.21 -7.00 -22.76
N ALA A 64 14.54 -7.04 -21.47
CA ALA A 64 15.77 -7.62 -20.98
C ALA A 64 15.87 -9.13 -21.30
N ALA A 65 14.79 -9.89 -21.09
CA ALA A 65 14.74 -11.32 -21.41
C ALA A 65 14.88 -11.60 -22.91
N ALA A 66 14.26 -10.77 -23.76
CA ALA A 66 14.39 -10.85 -25.21
C ALA A 66 15.83 -10.55 -25.66
N TRP A 67 16.45 -9.52 -25.08
CA TRP A 67 17.85 -9.19 -25.34
C TRP A 67 18.78 -10.34 -24.95
N LEU A 68 18.61 -10.88 -23.75
CA LEU A 68 19.34 -12.04 -23.22
C LEU A 68 19.23 -13.26 -24.15
N THR A 69 18.01 -13.58 -24.58
CA THR A 69 17.73 -14.67 -25.54
C THR A 69 18.45 -14.44 -26.88
N ALA A 70 18.43 -13.21 -27.40
CA ALA A 70 19.09 -12.87 -28.66
C ALA A 70 20.63 -12.96 -28.59
N HIS A 71 21.22 -12.77 -27.40
CA HIS A 71 22.67 -12.79 -27.17
C HIS A 71 23.18 -14.15 -26.63
N GLY A 72 22.32 -15.17 -26.55
CA GLY A 72 22.70 -16.52 -26.14
C GLY A 72 22.83 -16.73 -24.63
N ASP A 73 22.37 -15.77 -23.82
CA ASP A 73 22.33 -15.87 -22.36
C ASP A 73 20.87 -16.01 -21.91
N ALA A 74 20.35 -17.25 -21.87
CA ALA A 74 18.89 -17.46 -21.86
C ALA A 74 18.20 -17.31 -20.49
N VAL A 75 18.89 -16.85 -19.43
CA VAL A 75 18.32 -16.88 -18.07
C VAL A 75 18.18 -15.46 -17.49
N PRO A 76 16.96 -14.90 -17.51
CA PRO A 76 16.66 -13.67 -16.79
C PRO A 76 16.91 -13.84 -15.28
N LEU A 77 17.54 -12.83 -14.66
CA LEU A 77 17.81 -12.82 -13.22
C LEU A 77 16.54 -12.75 -12.36
N LEU A 78 15.44 -12.24 -12.93
CA LEU A 78 14.15 -12.08 -12.26
C LEU A 78 13.01 -12.59 -13.14
N PRO A 79 11.93 -13.13 -12.54
CA PRO A 79 10.70 -13.42 -13.26
C PRO A 79 10.13 -12.17 -13.93
N VAL A 80 9.60 -12.34 -15.15
CA VAL A 80 9.01 -11.26 -15.94
C VAL A 80 7.88 -10.54 -15.19
N LYS A 81 6.97 -11.31 -14.58
CA LYS A 81 5.85 -10.75 -13.82
C LYS A 81 6.30 -10.52 -12.37
N PRO A 82 6.00 -9.35 -11.78
CA PRO A 82 6.27 -9.09 -10.38
C PRO A 82 5.61 -10.13 -9.45
N SER A 83 6.33 -10.52 -8.41
CA SER A 83 5.77 -11.37 -7.36
C SER A 83 4.75 -10.61 -6.51
N TRP A 84 3.96 -11.33 -5.71
CA TRP A 84 3.01 -10.69 -4.79
C TRP A 84 3.69 -9.76 -3.78
N LEU A 85 4.90 -10.12 -3.31
CA LEU A 85 5.72 -9.28 -2.42
C LEU A 85 6.19 -8.00 -3.11
N GLU A 86 6.55 -8.10 -4.39
CA GLU A 86 6.91 -6.93 -5.18
C GLU A 86 5.71 -6.01 -5.41
N LEU A 87 4.53 -6.58 -5.67
CA LEU A 87 3.30 -5.81 -5.77
C LEU A 87 2.95 -5.12 -4.44
N ALA A 88 3.17 -5.74 -3.29
CA ALA A 88 2.97 -5.09 -1.99
C ALA A 88 3.86 -3.85 -1.82
N ALA A 89 5.12 -3.93 -2.24
CA ALA A 89 6.03 -2.78 -2.25
C ALA A 89 5.62 -1.70 -3.27
N VAL A 90 5.14 -2.09 -4.46
CA VAL A 90 4.61 -1.16 -5.47
C VAL A 90 3.33 -0.46 -4.96
N ILE A 91 2.44 -1.17 -4.28
CA ILE A 91 1.25 -0.60 -3.64
C ILE A 91 1.66 0.42 -2.58
N ALA A 92 2.64 0.12 -1.74
CA ALA A 92 3.16 1.07 -0.75
C ALA A 92 3.71 2.35 -1.40
N LEU A 93 4.48 2.21 -2.49
CA LEU A 93 5.00 3.35 -3.25
C LEU A 93 3.88 4.17 -3.90
N ALA A 94 2.91 3.51 -4.54
CA ALA A 94 1.78 4.16 -5.20
C ALA A 94 0.84 4.84 -4.19
N ALA A 95 0.63 4.24 -3.02
CA ALA A 95 -0.14 4.85 -1.94
C ALA A 95 0.56 6.09 -1.36
N THR A 96 1.89 6.10 -1.33
CA THR A 96 2.68 7.23 -0.81
C THR A 96 2.75 8.38 -1.81
N TYR A 97 3.14 8.09 -3.06
CA TYR A 97 3.47 9.13 -4.04
C TYR A 97 2.37 9.37 -5.08
N GLY A 98 1.35 8.50 -5.15
CA GLY A 98 0.28 8.59 -6.13
C GLY A 98 0.81 8.70 -7.56
N ALA A 99 0.17 9.55 -8.36
CA ALA A 99 0.55 9.77 -9.76
C ALA A 99 1.98 10.30 -9.93
N ALA A 100 2.57 10.94 -8.91
CA ALA A 100 3.93 11.46 -8.99
C ALA A 100 4.95 10.36 -9.29
N LEU A 101 4.68 9.12 -8.86
CA LEU A 101 5.54 7.95 -9.08
C LEU A 101 5.77 7.66 -10.57
N ILE A 102 4.82 7.97 -11.43
CA ILE A 102 4.90 7.73 -12.88
C ILE A 102 5.06 9.00 -13.71
N THR A 103 4.72 10.17 -13.16
CA THR A 103 4.80 11.45 -13.90
C THR A 103 6.11 12.19 -13.67
N LEU A 104 6.75 12.06 -12.50
CA LEU A 104 7.96 12.79 -12.19
C LEU A 104 9.21 11.98 -12.59
N PRO A 105 10.11 12.54 -13.43
CA PRO A 105 11.32 11.84 -13.88
C PRO A 105 12.23 11.35 -12.75
N ARG A 106 12.19 11.99 -11.57
CA ARG A 106 12.98 11.60 -10.41
C ARG A 106 12.72 10.18 -9.91
N PHE A 107 11.56 9.60 -10.22
CA PHE A 107 11.22 8.23 -9.84
C PHE A 107 11.58 7.19 -10.90
N LEU A 108 12.01 7.59 -12.09
CA LEU A 108 12.46 6.65 -13.13
C LEU A 108 13.55 5.69 -12.61
N PRO A 109 14.59 6.15 -11.88
CA PRO A 109 15.59 5.25 -11.31
C PRO A 109 15.02 4.23 -10.32
N VAL A 110 13.91 4.54 -9.65
CA VAL A 110 13.23 3.61 -8.73
C VAL A 110 12.53 2.51 -9.52
N ILE A 111 11.84 2.86 -10.61
CA ILE A 111 11.18 1.88 -11.48
C ILE A 111 12.22 0.99 -12.18
N ASP A 112 13.30 1.58 -12.66
CA ASP A 112 14.44 0.86 -13.25
C ASP A 112 15.06 -0.10 -12.23
N PHE A 113 15.31 0.37 -11.01
CA PHE A 113 15.82 -0.45 -9.93
C PHE A 113 14.92 -1.66 -9.66
N ILE A 114 13.60 -1.46 -9.59
CA ILE A 114 12.65 -2.56 -9.37
C ILE A 114 12.68 -3.54 -10.54
N ALA A 115 12.76 -3.05 -11.78
CA ALA A 115 12.85 -3.92 -12.95
C ALA A 115 14.10 -4.79 -12.91
N ASP A 116 15.25 -4.21 -12.56
CA ASP A 116 16.57 -4.87 -12.62
C ASP A 116 16.87 -5.74 -11.39
N TYR A 117 16.45 -5.31 -10.20
CA TYR A 117 16.86 -5.91 -8.92
C TYR A 117 15.69 -6.36 -8.05
N GLY A 118 14.48 -5.98 -8.40
CA GLY A 118 13.26 -6.33 -7.67
C GLY A 118 12.92 -5.39 -6.52
N ALA A 119 11.63 -5.29 -6.22
CA ALA A 119 11.14 -4.32 -5.23
C ALA A 119 11.50 -4.69 -3.78
N VAL A 120 11.66 -5.99 -3.47
CA VAL A 120 12.13 -6.43 -2.15
C VAL A 120 13.54 -5.89 -1.87
N LYS A 121 14.41 -5.93 -2.88
CA LYS A 121 15.79 -5.43 -2.76
C LYS A 121 15.84 -3.90 -2.66
N LEU A 122 14.88 -3.19 -3.27
CA LEU A 122 14.71 -1.75 -3.11
C LEU A 122 14.39 -1.42 -1.65
N VAL A 123 13.38 -2.07 -1.07
CA VAL A 123 12.98 -1.87 0.33
C VAL A 123 14.15 -2.17 1.27
N GLN A 124 14.84 -3.29 1.07
CA GLN A 124 16.03 -3.64 1.84
C GLN A 124 17.10 -2.55 1.79
N ARG A 125 17.40 -2.01 0.60
CA ARG A 125 18.41 -0.93 0.43
C ARG A 125 18.00 0.38 1.08
N VAL A 126 16.74 0.77 0.95
CA VAL A 126 16.20 2.01 1.56
C VAL A 126 16.20 1.91 3.08
N MET A 127 15.82 0.75 3.62
CA MET A 127 15.67 0.55 5.06
C MET A 127 17.00 0.31 5.78
N TYR A 128 17.89 -0.49 5.17
CA TYR A 128 19.07 -1.05 5.85
C TYR A 128 20.39 -0.76 5.14
N GLY A 129 20.36 -0.07 3.99
CA GLY A 129 21.48 0.00 3.08
C GLY A 129 21.74 -1.36 2.40
N ALA A 130 22.84 -1.47 1.67
CA ALA A 130 23.27 -2.76 1.13
C ALA A 130 24.69 -3.10 1.60
N ARG A 131 24.90 -4.39 1.90
CA ARG A 131 26.21 -4.92 2.25
C ARG A 131 27.06 -4.97 0.99
N PRO A 132 28.25 -4.35 0.95
CA PRO A 132 29.16 -4.50 -0.19
C PRO A 132 29.50 -5.98 -0.35
N THR A 133 29.22 -6.56 -1.51
CA THR A 133 29.48 -7.97 -1.79
C THR A 133 30.84 -8.22 -2.45
N THR A 134 31.49 -7.16 -2.92
CA THR A 134 32.80 -7.16 -3.61
C THR A 134 33.44 -5.77 -3.47
N ASP A 135 34.76 -5.66 -3.68
CA ASP A 135 35.62 -4.44 -3.68
C ASP A 135 35.24 -3.34 -4.70
N PHE A 136 33.95 -3.11 -4.92
CA PHE A 136 33.48 -1.89 -5.58
C PHE A 136 33.64 -0.72 -4.62
N ASP A 137 33.78 0.48 -5.20
CA ASP A 137 33.84 1.74 -4.47
C ASP A 137 32.65 1.86 -3.50
N VAL A 138 32.92 1.47 -2.25
CA VAL A 138 31.95 1.38 -1.16
C VAL A 138 31.32 2.76 -0.94
N THR A 139 32.04 3.84 -1.27
CA THR A 139 31.56 5.21 -1.09
C THR A 139 30.51 5.60 -2.13
N ALA A 140 30.73 5.27 -3.41
CA ALA A 140 29.74 5.51 -4.46
C ALA A 140 28.45 4.70 -4.23
N TYR A 141 28.61 3.44 -3.81
CA TYR A 141 27.49 2.56 -3.52
C TYR A 141 26.68 3.01 -2.29
N ALA A 142 27.35 3.50 -1.25
CA ALA A 142 26.70 4.09 -0.08
C ALA A 142 25.98 5.41 -0.42
N ALA A 143 26.59 6.26 -1.25
CA ALA A 143 25.98 7.50 -1.72
C ALA A 143 24.70 7.24 -2.53
N GLU A 144 24.69 6.20 -3.36
CA GLU A 144 23.48 5.82 -4.10
C GLU A 144 22.37 5.32 -3.18
N ASN A 145 22.70 4.49 -2.18
CA ASN A 145 21.72 4.07 -1.17
C ASN A 145 21.15 5.27 -0.40
N ALA A 146 21.98 6.26 -0.06
CA ALA A 146 21.53 7.48 0.61
C ALA A 146 20.58 8.31 -0.27
N ARG A 147 20.86 8.41 -1.58
CA ARG A 147 19.96 9.08 -2.54
C ARG A 147 18.62 8.36 -2.65
N LEU A 148 18.61 7.03 -2.74
CA LEU A 148 17.38 6.23 -2.75
C LEU A 148 16.59 6.41 -1.45
N ALA A 149 17.27 6.40 -0.30
CA ALA A 149 16.64 6.58 1.00
C ALA A 149 16.02 7.98 1.16
N GLU A 150 16.69 9.02 0.67
CA GLU A 150 16.14 10.38 0.70
C GLU A 150 14.99 10.54 -0.29
N LEU A 151 15.12 10.03 -1.51
CA LEU A 151 14.06 10.05 -2.51
C LEU A 151 12.81 9.31 -2.03
N LEU A 152 12.99 8.20 -1.29
CA LEU A 152 11.91 7.34 -0.82
C LEU A 152 11.55 7.58 0.66
N ARG A 153 11.95 8.72 1.23
CA ARG A 153 11.78 9.03 2.65
C ARG A 153 10.32 8.96 3.12
N GLU A 154 9.37 9.41 2.31
CA GLU A 154 7.94 9.41 2.67
C GLU A 154 7.35 7.98 2.68
N ALA A 155 7.94 7.04 1.93
CA ALA A 155 7.49 5.65 1.88
C ALA A 155 8.05 4.80 3.03
N ARG A 156 8.95 5.36 3.84
CA ARG A 156 9.65 4.64 4.90
C ARG A 156 8.70 3.97 5.89
N THR A 157 7.67 4.68 6.34
CA THR A 157 6.68 4.13 7.28
C THR A 157 5.90 2.96 6.66
N ALA A 158 5.56 3.03 5.37
CA ALA A 158 4.91 1.90 4.70
C ALA A 158 5.87 0.70 4.56
N PHE A 159 7.15 0.95 4.30
CA PHE A 159 8.17 -0.11 4.27
C PHE A 159 8.40 -0.77 5.63
N GLU A 160 8.36 -0.02 6.73
CA GLU A 160 8.39 -0.57 8.08
C GLU A 160 7.24 -1.55 8.32
N PHE A 161 6.03 -1.22 7.85
CA PHE A 161 4.87 -2.12 7.91
C PHE A 161 5.08 -3.39 7.09
N LEU A 162 5.64 -3.29 5.88
CA LEU A 162 5.98 -4.46 5.06
C LEU A 162 7.01 -5.35 5.76
N CYS A 163 8.07 -4.77 6.32
CA CYS A 163 9.10 -5.49 7.05
C CYS A 163 8.55 -6.18 8.31
N ALA A 164 7.59 -5.58 9.00
CA ALA A 164 6.94 -6.17 10.17
C ALA A 164 5.96 -7.30 9.78
N SER A 165 5.29 -7.17 8.64
CA SER A 165 4.31 -8.14 8.14
C SER A 165 4.96 -9.39 7.57
N TRP A 166 6.10 -9.22 6.85
CA TRP A 166 6.82 -10.30 6.17
C TRP A 166 8.34 -10.21 6.40
N PRO A 167 8.80 -10.34 7.66
CA PRO A 167 10.22 -10.22 7.98
C PRO A 167 11.07 -11.30 7.32
N GLU A 168 10.52 -12.50 7.07
CA GLU A 168 11.24 -13.56 6.34
C GLU A 168 11.63 -13.16 4.91
N ALA A 169 10.82 -12.33 4.25
CA ALA A 169 11.10 -11.83 2.91
C ALA A 169 12.00 -10.60 2.94
N PHE A 170 11.64 -9.59 3.73
CA PHE A 170 12.32 -8.30 3.73
C PHE A 170 13.58 -8.28 4.62
N LEU A 171 13.68 -9.14 5.62
CA LEU A 171 14.85 -9.30 6.50
C LEU A 171 15.62 -10.60 6.23
N ALA A 172 15.45 -11.21 5.05
CA ALA A 172 16.09 -12.47 4.69
C ALA A 172 17.61 -12.47 4.93
N GLN A 173 18.29 -11.36 4.58
CA GLN A 173 19.73 -11.22 4.78
C GLN A 173 20.11 -11.15 6.28
N ALA A 174 19.33 -10.43 7.09
CA ALA A 174 19.54 -10.38 8.54
C ALA A 174 19.27 -11.75 9.17
N SER A 175 18.20 -12.43 8.76
CA SER A 175 17.88 -13.79 9.17
C SER A 175 18.96 -14.81 8.78
N ALA A 176 19.58 -14.66 7.62
CA ALA A 176 20.70 -15.50 7.20
C ALA A 176 21.95 -15.25 8.07
N ALA A 177 22.25 -14.00 8.41
CA ALA A 177 23.36 -13.65 9.31
C ALA A 177 23.11 -14.18 10.74
N LEU A 178 21.89 -14.06 11.26
CA LEU A 178 21.51 -14.65 12.55
C LEU A 178 21.67 -16.17 12.55
N ALA A 179 21.24 -16.84 11.48
CA ALA A 179 21.40 -18.29 11.34
C ALA A 179 22.89 -18.70 11.33
N GLN A 180 23.78 -17.91 10.72
CA GLN A 180 25.23 -18.15 10.76
C GLN A 180 25.81 -18.01 12.17
N LEU A 181 25.18 -17.21 13.03
CA LEU A 181 25.53 -17.05 14.44
C LEU A 181 24.82 -18.06 15.36
N GLY A 182 24.05 -19.00 14.81
CA GLY A 182 23.25 -19.97 15.59
C GLY A 182 22.02 -19.37 16.27
N LEU A 183 21.62 -18.15 15.90
CA LEU A 183 20.47 -17.46 16.47
C LEU A 183 19.17 -17.74 15.69
N PRO A 184 17.99 -17.65 16.33
CA PRO A 184 16.71 -17.80 15.66
C PRO A 184 16.53 -16.79 14.52
N ARG A 185 15.94 -17.25 13.41
CA ARG A 185 15.57 -16.38 12.28
C ARG A 185 14.42 -15.47 12.67
N LEU A 186 14.37 -14.29 12.05
CA LEU A 186 13.26 -13.35 12.22
C LEU A 186 12.01 -13.94 11.55
N ARG A 187 10.89 -13.92 12.27
CA ARG A 187 9.56 -14.37 11.83
C ARG A 187 8.53 -13.33 12.21
N ALA A 188 7.43 -13.27 11.46
CA ALA A 188 6.31 -12.40 11.79
C ALA A 188 5.85 -12.65 13.24
N PRO A 189 5.53 -11.59 14.01
CA PRO A 189 4.95 -11.76 15.35
C PRO A 189 3.70 -12.64 15.28
N ALA A 190 3.58 -13.60 16.20
CA ALA A 190 2.34 -14.36 16.32
C ALA A 190 1.20 -13.39 16.67
N PRO A 191 0.00 -13.53 16.06
CA PRO A 191 -1.14 -12.72 16.43
C PRO A 191 -1.42 -12.89 17.93
N PRO A 192 -1.89 -11.83 18.64
CA PRO A 192 -2.21 -11.94 20.05
C PRO A 192 -3.28 -13.02 20.22
N SER A 193 -2.98 -14.02 21.05
CA SER A 193 -3.95 -15.03 21.45
C SER A 193 -5.16 -14.31 22.03
N THR A 194 -6.33 -14.47 21.40
CA THR A 194 -7.61 -13.93 21.88
C THR A 194 -8.07 -14.71 23.11
N ASN A 195 -7.35 -14.61 24.21
CA ASN A 195 -7.80 -15.10 25.52
C ASN A 195 -8.47 -13.95 26.25
N GLY A 196 -9.75 -13.75 25.93
CA GLY A 196 -10.64 -12.75 26.50
C GLY A 196 -12.02 -13.33 26.75
N GLN A 197 -12.08 -14.28 27.68
CA GLN A 197 -13.14 -14.50 28.68
C GLN A 197 -14.51 -13.82 28.42
N ARG A 198 -15.54 -14.63 28.16
CA ARG A 198 -16.93 -14.28 28.45
C ARG A 198 -17.45 -15.19 29.57
N SER A 199 -17.51 -14.62 30.77
CA SER A 199 -18.58 -14.74 31.79
C SER A 199 -19.39 -16.04 31.74
N GLY A 200 -19.26 -16.99 32.66
CA GLY A 200 -19.55 -16.82 34.10
C GLY A 200 -21.00 -17.24 34.37
N ARG A 201 -21.17 -18.19 35.32
CA ARG A 201 -22.39 -18.53 36.09
C ARG A 201 -23.33 -19.59 35.45
N ASP A 202 -23.86 -20.66 36.07
CA ASP A 202 -24.05 -21.10 37.47
C ASP A 202 -23.92 -22.64 37.59
N GLU A 203 -23.78 -23.07 38.84
CA GLU A 203 -23.78 -24.40 39.48
C GLU A 203 -24.62 -25.53 38.84
N SER A 204 -24.13 -26.78 38.90
CA SER A 204 -24.74 -27.88 39.69
C SER A 204 -24.11 -29.26 39.41
N GLY A 205 -23.90 -30.04 40.48
CA GLY A 205 -23.98 -31.51 40.48
C GLY A 205 -22.67 -32.29 40.55
N ASP A 206 -22.32 -32.76 41.76
CA ASP A 206 -22.04 -34.16 42.16
C ASP A 206 -21.27 -35.07 41.17
N GLU A 207 -20.30 -35.92 41.50
CA GLU A 207 -19.59 -36.41 42.69
C GLU A 207 -18.39 -37.23 42.12
N PRO A 208 -17.41 -37.66 42.93
CA PRO A 208 -16.17 -38.27 42.44
C PRO A 208 -16.28 -39.80 42.30
N GLY A 209 -15.67 -40.39 41.27
CA GLY A 209 -15.64 -41.85 41.14
C GLY A 209 -14.71 -42.41 40.07
N ASP A 210 -13.65 -43.07 40.54
CA ASP A 210 -12.88 -44.14 39.90
C ASP A 210 -11.88 -43.87 38.76
N LYS A 211 -10.63 -43.69 39.20
CA LYS A 211 -9.48 -44.60 39.00
C LYS A 211 -9.30 -45.34 37.65
N LEU A 212 -8.20 -44.92 36.99
CA LEU A 212 -7.02 -45.70 36.59
C LEU A 212 -7.16 -46.89 35.62
N ASP A 213 -6.58 -46.65 34.43
CA ASP A 213 -5.58 -47.45 33.70
C ASP A 213 -5.82 -48.96 33.46
N LYS A 214 -5.83 -49.34 32.18
CA LYS A 214 -4.64 -49.95 31.54
C LYS A 214 -4.76 -50.19 30.04
N GLU A 215 -3.60 -50.08 29.41
CA GLU A 215 -3.21 -50.34 28.02
C GLU A 215 -3.29 -51.81 27.57
N GLU A 216 -2.90 -51.99 26.30
CA GLU A 216 -2.49 -53.21 25.57
C GLU A 216 -3.65 -53.97 24.89
N GLY A 217 -3.63 -54.28 23.60
CA GLY A 217 -2.51 -54.45 22.69
C GLY A 217 -2.44 -55.91 22.24
N ASP A 218 -2.49 -56.10 20.92
CA ASP A 218 -1.92 -57.19 20.13
C ASP A 218 -2.80 -58.35 19.58
N ALA A 219 -2.39 -58.77 18.37
CA ALA A 219 -2.84 -59.80 17.42
C ALA A 219 -3.90 -59.45 16.35
#